data_AF-A0A150FPK0-F1
#
_entry.id   AF-A0A150FPK0-F1
#
_cell.length_a   1.000
_cell.length_b   1.000
_cell.length_c   1.000
_cell.angle_alpha   90.00
_cell.angle_beta   90.00
_cell.angle_gamma   90.00
#
_symmetry.space_group_name_H-M   'P 1'
#
loop_
_entity.id
_entity.type
_entity.pdbx_description
1 polymer ?
#
loop_
_entity_poly.entity_id
_entity_poly.type
_entity_poly.pdbx_seq_one_letter_code
_entity_poly.pdbx_strand_id
1 'polypeptide(L)'
;MYKNVTSLEEYKNRKKNTIYREKRAKKRKFKPIIKLAFFMIFGVMIAFMCGYAYISSLKYEIHSLNRELRGLENKKGELTVELERLSKSGYIEREAKKRLNMVYPSEEQIVYIRVD
;
A
#
# COMPACT_ATOMS: atom_id res chain seq x y z
N MET A 1 -43.92 2.64 77.29
CA MET A 1 -44.43 2.81 75.90
C MET A 1 -43.28 3.11 74.93
N TYR A 2 -42.34 2.19 74.65
CA TYR A 2 -41.31 2.36 73.60
C TYR A 2 -40.73 0.99 73.22
N LYS A 3 -41.38 0.25 72.29
CA LYS A 3 -40.83 -1.02 71.74
C LYS A 3 -40.92 -1.12 70.21
N ASN A 4 -41.41 -0.06 69.53
CA ASN A 4 -41.74 -0.09 68.09
C ASN A 4 -40.73 0.63 67.19
N VAL A 5 -39.78 1.38 67.74
CA VAL A 5 -38.79 2.15 66.96
C VAL A 5 -37.61 1.28 66.52
N THR A 6 -37.16 0.34 67.37
CA THR A 6 -36.04 -0.58 67.08
C THR A 6 -36.36 -1.52 65.90
N SER A 7 -37.61 -1.97 65.76
CA SER A 7 -38.02 -2.90 64.70
C SER A 7 -38.09 -2.25 63.30
N LEU A 8 -38.38 -0.95 63.22
CA LEU A 8 -38.44 -0.21 61.96
C LEU A 8 -37.04 0.08 61.40
N GLU A 9 -36.08 0.44 62.26
CA GLU A 9 -34.68 0.63 61.86
C GLU A 9 -34.03 -0.69 61.43
N GLU A 10 -34.27 -1.78 62.15
CA GLU A 10 -33.80 -3.11 61.76
C GLU A 10 -34.39 -3.57 60.42
N TYR A 11 -35.68 -3.31 60.16
CA TYR A 11 -36.31 -3.62 58.88
C TYR A 11 -35.72 -2.79 57.73
N LYS A 12 -35.52 -1.49 57.94
CA LYS A 12 -34.85 -0.61 56.95
C LYS A 12 -33.42 -1.07 56.68
N ASN A 13 -32.66 -1.44 57.71
CA ASN A 13 -31.29 -1.93 57.56
C ASN A 13 -31.22 -3.29 56.86
N ARG A 14 -32.14 -4.21 57.14
CA ARG A 14 -32.25 -5.48 56.39
C ARG A 14 -32.58 -5.26 54.92
N LYS A 15 -33.57 -4.42 54.61
CA LYS A 15 -33.94 -4.09 53.23
C LYS A 15 -32.82 -3.35 52.50
N LYS A 16 -32.07 -2.49 53.19
CA LYS A 16 -30.87 -1.85 52.65
C LYS A 16 -29.80 -2.91 52.34
N ASN A 17 -29.49 -3.81 53.27
CA ASN A 17 -28.47 -4.84 53.05
C ASN A 17 -28.81 -5.82 51.91
N THR A 18 -30.08 -6.18 51.72
CA THR A 18 -30.52 -7.04 50.61
C THR A 18 -30.36 -6.35 49.26
N ILE A 19 -30.79 -5.09 49.14
CA ILE A 19 -30.61 -4.29 47.91
C ILE A 19 -29.12 -4.13 47.56
N TYR A 20 -28.25 -3.93 48.56
CA TYR A 20 -26.80 -3.80 48.33
C TYR A 20 -26.18 -5.13 47.90
N ARG A 21 -26.62 -6.27 48.46
CA ARG A 21 -26.19 -7.62 48.01
C ARG A 21 -26.62 -7.92 46.58
N GLU A 22 -27.85 -7.60 46.21
CA GLU A 22 -28.36 -7.79 44.84
C GLU A 22 -27.62 -6.92 43.81
N LYS A 23 -27.36 -5.65 44.13
CA LYS A 23 -26.56 -4.75 43.28
C LYS A 23 -25.12 -5.27 43.12
N ARG A 24 -24.51 -5.81 44.19
CA ARG A 24 -23.17 -6.42 44.13
C ARG A 24 -23.16 -7.70 43.28
N ALA A 25 -24.19 -8.52 43.38
CA ALA A 25 -24.34 -9.74 42.58
C ALA A 25 -24.52 -9.44 41.09
N LYS A 26 -25.35 -8.45 40.72
CA LYS A 26 -25.45 -7.96 39.33
C LYS A 26 -24.10 -7.43 38.83
N LYS A 27 -23.42 -6.56 39.60
CA LYS A 27 -22.08 -6.06 39.22
C LYS A 27 -21.04 -7.17 39.06
N ARG A 28 -21.10 -8.26 39.84
CA ARG A 28 -20.23 -9.43 39.67
C ARG A 28 -20.47 -10.18 38.35
N LYS A 29 -21.72 -10.25 37.87
CA LYS A 29 -22.07 -10.87 36.59
C LYS A 29 -21.76 -10.00 35.36
N PHE A 30 -21.78 -8.67 35.49
CA PHE A 30 -21.43 -7.75 34.40
C PHE A 30 -19.92 -7.56 34.17
N LYS A 31 -19.10 -7.69 35.22
CA LYS A 31 -17.63 -7.60 35.11
C LYS A 31 -16.99 -8.55 34.08
N PRO A 32 -17.35 -9.85 33.99
CA PRO A 32 -16.78 -10.74 32.97
C PRO A 32 -17.30 -10.41 31.56
N ILE A 33 -18.55 -9.96 31.41
CA ILE A 33 -19.13 -9.60 30.11
C ILE A 33 -18.41 -8.40 29.50
N ILE A 34 -18.12 -7.38 30.31
CA ILE A 34 -17.37 -6.20 29.86
C ILE A 34 -15.95 -6.59 29.44
N LYS A 35 -15.27 -7.45 30.21
CA LYS A 35 -13.94 -7.95 29.84
C LYS A 35 -13.95 -8.72 28.53
N LEU A 36 -14.97 -9.56 28.30
CA LEU A 36 -15.12 -10.31 27.05
C LEU A 36 -15.37 -9.38 25.86
N ALA A 37 -16.20 -8.35 26.03
CA ALA A 37 -16.45 -7.34 24.99
C ALA A 37 -15.16 -6.58 24.64
N PHE A 38 -14.36 -6.21 25.64
CA PHE A 38 -13.04 -5.59 25.41
C PHE A 38 -12.11 -6.50 24.61
N PHE A 39 -12.03 -7.79 24.95
CA PHE A 39 -11.22 -8.76 24.20
C PHE A 39 -11.67 -8.92 22.75
N MET A 40 -12.99 -8.95 22.49
CA MET A 40 -13.53 -9.02 21.12
C MET A 40 -13.16 -7.78 20.31
N ILE A 41 -13.33 -6.58 20.87
CA ILE A 41 -12.96 -5.33 20.19
C ILE A 41 -11.46 -5.33 19.90
N PHE A 42 -10.63 -5.73 20.87
CA PHE A 42 -9.19 -5.79 20.69
C PHE A 42 -8.77 -6.80 19.60
N GLY A 43 -9.43 -7.97 19.55
CA GLY A 43 -9.21 -8.97 18.51
C GLY A 43 -9.54 -8.45 17.11
N VAL A 44 -10.64 -7.71 16.98
CA VAL A 44 -11.01 -7.05 15.71
C VAL A 44 -9.96 -6.03 15.30
N MET A 45 -9.48 -5.19 16.22
CA MET A 45 -8.43 -4.19 15.93
C MET A 45 -7.13 -4.85 15.44
N ILE A 46 -6.71 -5.95 16.07
CA ILE A 46 -5.52 -6.69 15.65
C ILE A 46 -5.73 -7.29 14.25
N ALA A 47 -6.89 -7.89 13.98
CA ALA A 47 -7.21 -8.45 12.68
C ALA A 47 -7.17 -7.38 11.57
N PHE A 48 -7.75 -6.20 11.83
CA PHE A 48 -7.64 -5.06 10.92
C PHE A 48 -6.18 -4.64 10.68
N MET A 49 -5.39 -4.52 11.75
CA MET A 49 -3.99 -4.13 11.65
C MET A 49 -3.16 -5.12 10.82
N CYS A 50 -3.36 -6.44 11.00
CA CYS A 50 -2.73 -7.46 10.16
C CYS A 50 -3.14 -7.34 8.69
N GLY A 51 -4.43 -7.09 8.41
CA GLY A 51 -4.91 -6.83 7.06
C GLY A 51 -4.26 -5.60 6.42
N TYR A 52 -4.18 -4.49 7.16
CA TYR A 52 -3.51 -3.27 6.69
C TYR A 52 -2.02 -3.45 6.45
N ALA A 53 -1.32 -4.24 7.29
CA ALA A 53 0.09 -4.54 7.08
C ALA A 53 0.31 -5.28 5.76
N TYR A 54 -0.53 -6.28 5.45
CA TYR A 54 -0.48 -7.02 4.19
C TYR A 54 -0.81 -6.15 2.97
N ILE A 55 -1.83 -5.30 3.07
CA ILE A 55 -2.17 -4.35 2.01
C ILE A 55 -1.01 -3.36 1.78
N SER A 56 -0.36 -2.91 2.86
CA SER A 56 0.77 -1.99 2.78
C SER A 56 1.98 -2.63 2.09
N SER A 57 2.29 -3.91 2.38
CA SER A 57 3.38 -4.61 1.71
C SER A 57 3.10 -4.78 0.21
N LEU A 58 1.87 -5.17 -0.16
CA LEU A 58 1.47 -5.25 -1.57
C LEU A 58 1.56 -3.90 -2.27
N LYS A 59 1.13 -2.82 -1.61
CA LYS A 59 1.23 -1.46 -2.16
C LYS A 59 2.69 -1.07 -2.39
N TYR A 60 3.59 -1.45 -1.48
CA TYR A 60 5.01 -1.20 -1.62
C TYR A 60 5.60 -1.97 -2.81
N GLU A 61 5.25 -3.24 -2.95
CA GLU A 61 5.66 -4.08 -4.08
C GLU A 61 5.18 -3.50 -5.42
N ILE A 62 3.89 -3.15 -5.52
CA ILE A 62 3.33 -2.46 -6.69
C ILE A 62 4.08 -1.17 -7.00
N HIS A 63 4.45 -0.39 -5.98
CA HIS A 63 5.18 0.85 -6.18
C HIS A 63 6.61 0.60 -6.70
N SER A 64 7.28 -0.44 -6.19
CA SER A 64 8.60 -0.87 -6.66
C SER A 64 8.55 -1.33 -8.11
N LEU A 65 7.62 -2.23 -8.47
CA LEU A 65 7.42 -2.69 -9.84
C LEU A 65 7.13 -1.54 -10.81
N ASN A 66 6.26 -0.61 -10.42
CA ASN A 66 5.97 0.57 -11.24
C ASN A 66 7.19 1.47 -11.45
N ARG A 67 8.07 1.57 -10.44
CA ARG A 67 9.31 2.34 -10.56
C ARG A 67 10.27 1.68 -11.53
N GLU A 68 10.41 0.36 -11.45
CA GLU A 68 11.23 -0.42 -12.37
C GLU A 68 10.71 -0.32 -13.81
N LEU A 69 9.40 -0.48 -14.00
CA LEU A 69 8.74 -0.36 -15.30
C LEU A 69 8.99 1.01 -15.94
N ARG A 70 8.81 2.10 -15.18
CA ARG A 70 9.15 3.45 -15.67
C ARG A 70 10.63 3.60 -16.04
N GLY A 71 11.53 2.96 -15.28
CA GLY A 71 12.95 2.95 -15.59
C GLY A 71 13.25 2.25 -16.92
N LEU A 72 12.62 1.09 -17.14
CA LEU A 72 12.72 0.33 -18.39
C LEU A 72 12.14 1.10 -19.58
N GLU A 73 10.99 1.74 -19.42
CA GLU A 73 10.38 2.57 -20.46
C GLU A 73 11.26 3.76 -20.85
N ASN A 74 11.84 4.45 -19.87
CA ASN A 74 12.78 5.54 -20.13
C ASN A 74 14.01 5.04 -20.90
N LYS A 75 14.59 3.90 -20.48
CA LYS A 75 15.75 3.31 -21.15
C LYS A 75 15.43 2.87 -22.58
N LYS A 76 14.22 2.32 -22.81
CA LYS A 76 13.74 2.00 -24.15
C LYS A 76 13.63 3.27 -25.00
N GLY A 77 13.07 4.35 -24.45
CA GLY A 77 12.97 5.65 -25.12
C GLY A 77 14.35 6.19 -25.52
N GLU A 78 15.31 6.19 -24.60
CA GLU A 78 16.69 6.62 -24.85
C GLU A 78 17.34 5.81 -25.97
N LEU A 79 17.26 4.48 -25.91
CA LEU A 79 17.80 3.59 -26.94
C LEU A 79 17.12 3.80 -28.30
N THR A 80 15.83 4.13 -28.30
CA THR A 80 15.08 4.39 -29.54
C THR A 80 15.57 5.69 -30.19
N VAL A 81 15.76 6.74 -29.40
CA VAL A 81 16.31 8.02 -29.88
C VAL A 81 17.75 7.85 -30.38
N GLU A 82 18.56 7.06 -29.68
CA GLU A 82 19.92 6.73 -30.13
C GLU A 82 19.90 5.96 -31.45
N LEU A 83 19.06 4.93 -31.57
CA LEU A 83 18.88 4.16 -32.80
C LEU A 83 18.48 5.07 -33.97
N GLU A 84 17.51 5.96 -33.78
CA GLU A 84 17.10 6.92 -34.80
C GLU A 84 18.23 7.84 -35.21
N ARG A 85 19.02 8.33 -34.24
CA ARG A 85 20.19 9.18 -34.50
C ARG A 85 21.24 8.45 -35.33
N LEU A 86 21.52 7.19 -35.00
CA LEU A 86 22.50 6.36 -35.71
C LEU A 86 22.00 5.95 -37.10
N SER A 87 20.69 5.70 -37.23
CA SER A 87 20.05 5.30 -38.51
C SER A 87 19.84 6.48 -39.45
N LYS A 88 19.97 7.73 -38.99
CA LYS A 88 19.88 8.90 -39.87
C LYS A 88 21.01 8.86 -40.91
N SER A 89 20.63 8.99 -42.18
CA SER A 89 21.56 9.01 -43.33
C SER A 89 22.75 9.96 -43.13
N GLY A 90 22.52 11.17 -42.59
CA GLY A 90 23.60 12.12 -42.31
C GLY A 90 24.55 11.74 -41.15
N TYR A 91 24.20 10.78 -40.29
CA TYR A 91 25.15 10.17 -39.36
C TYR A 91 25.98 9.10 -40.08
N ILE A 92 25.31 8.22 -40.84
CA ILE A 92 25.95 7.16 -41.64
C ILE A 92 26.97 7.75 -42.62
N GLU A 93 26.60 8.78 -43.38
CA GLU A 93 27.48 9.46 -44.33
C GLU A 93 28.74 10.03 -43.64
N ARG A 94 28.56 10.59 -42.44
CA ARG A 94 29.65 11.18 -41.67
C ARG A 94 30.61 10.13 -41.14
N GLU A 95 30.09 9.01 -40.63
CA GLU A 95 30.93 7.89 -40.18
C GLU A 95 31.61 7.19 -41.37
N ALA A 96 30.93 7.05 -42.52
CA ALA A 96 31.52 6.55 -43.76
C ALA A 96 32.70 7.42 -44.23
N LYS A 97 32.52 8.75 -44.24
CA LYS A 97 33.60 9.69 -44.56
C LYS A 97 34.75 9.62 -43.56
N LYS A 98 34.45 9.58 -42.25
CA LYS A 98 35.48 9.64 -41.19
C LYS A 98 36.24 8.34 -40.99
N ARG A 99 35.56 7.19 -40.98
CA ARG A 99 36.16 5.88 -40.66
C ARG A 99 36.64 5.13 -41.90
N LEU A 100 35.92 5.27 -43.00
CA LEU A 100 36.18 4.51 -44.23
C LEU A 100 36.82 5.38 -45.32
N ASN A 101 37.07 6.66 -45.05
CA ASN A 101 37.53 7.65 -46.04
C ASN A 101 36.70 7.63 -47.33
N MET A 102 35.40 7.35 -47.21
CA MET A 102 34.50 7.35 -48.37
C MET A 102 34.35 8.78 -48.90
N VAL A 103 34.47 8.93 -50.21
CA VAL A 103 34.25 10.19 -50.95
C VAL A 103 33.15 9.99 -51.98
N TYR A 104 32.45 11.06 -52.36
CA TYR A 104 31.50 10.98 -53.46
C TYR A 104 32.25 10.69 -54.77
N PRO A 105 31.66 9.88 -55.68
CA PRO A 105 32.26 9.59 -56.98
C PRO A 105 32.36 10.87 -57.84
N SER A 106 33.40 10.97 -58.67
CA SER A 106 33.48 12.00 -59.72
C SER A 106 32.45 11.73 -60.81
N GLU A 107 32.12 12.73 -61.62
CA GLU A 107 31.13 12.57 -62.69
C GLU A 107 31.50 11.47 -63.69
N GLU A 108 32.80 11.24 -63.92
CA GLU A 108 33.29 10.19 -64.82
C GLU A 108 33.05 8.77 -64.28
N GLN A 109 32.81 8.64 -62.97
CA GLN A 109 32.59 7.36 -62.29
C GLN A 109 31.11 6.98 -62.19
N ILE A 110 30.19 7.82 -62.68
CA ILE A 110 28.74 7.61 -62.61
C ILE A 110 28.22 7.07 -63.95
N VAL A 111 27.59 5.89 -63.93
CA VAL A 111 26.98 5.26 -65.12
C VAL A 111 25.47 5.18 -64.95
N TYR A 112 24.72 5.80 -65.87
CA TYR A 112 23.26 5.77 -65.89
C TYR A 112 22.76 4.58 -66.72
N ILE A 113 21.99 3.69 -66.10
CA ILE A 113 21.38 2.53 -66.76
C ILE A 113 19.90 2.84 -66.98
N ARG A 114 19.41 2.66 -68.21
CA ARG A 114 17.96 2.71 -68.50
C ARG A 114 17.38 1.32 -68.27
N VAL A 115 16.23 1.26 -67.61
CA VAL A 115 15.47 0.03 -67.40
C VAL A 115 14.32 0.03 -68.39
N ASP A 116 14.30 -0.96 -69.29
CA ASP A 116 13.20 -1.23 -70.23
C ASP A 116 12.08 -2.04 -69.56
#